data_AF-A0A956M4U9-F1
#
_entry.id   AF-A0A956M4U9-F1
#
_cell.length_a   1.000
_cell.length_b   1.000
_cell.length_c   1.000
_cell.angle_alpha   90.00
_cell.angle_beta   90.00
_cell.angle_gamma   90.00
#
_symmetry.space_group_name_H-M   'P 1'
#
loop_
_entity.id
_entity.type
_entity.pdbx_description
1 polymer ?
#
loop_
_entity_poly.entity_id
_entity_poly.type
_entity_poly.pdbx_seq_one_letter_code
_entity_poly.pdbx_strand_id
1 'polypeptide(L)' 'MTKNLTMAVDENLLKKARKVAIDKNTTVSALIRGYLEQLIEREERRKDEIIRELDALYNSSTAVVGDKTWSRDDLHER' A
#
# COMPACT_ATOMS: atom_id res chain seq x y z
N MET A 1 -17.08 12.43 4.17
CA MET A 1 -16.94 13.43 5.25
C MET A 1 -15.47 13.77 5.40
N THR A 2 -15.11 15.04 5.56
CA THR A 2 -13.74 15.45 5.88
C THR A 2 -13.47 15.33 7.38
N LYS A 3 -12.26 14.90 7.75
CA LYS A 3 -11.79 14.82 9.14
C LYS A 3 -10.49 15.63 9.25
N ASN A 4 -10.33 16.36 10.35
CA ASN A 4 -9.12 17.13 10.62
C ASN A 4 -8.09 16.25 11.32
N LEU A 5 -6.82 16.41 10.94
CA LEU A 5 -5.67 15.74 11.54
C LEU A 5 -4.77 16.79 12.19
N THR A 6 -4.46 16.61 13.47
CA THR A 6 -3.49 17.42 14.22
C THR A 6 -2.28 16.55 14.52
N MET A 7 -1.09 17.07 14.25
CA MET A 7 0.17 16.34 14.42
C MET A 7 1.26 17.29 14.92
N ALA A 8 2.08 16.84 15.87
CA ALA A 8 3.30 17.52 16.25
C ALA A 8 4.41 17.21 15.23
N VAL A 9 5.14 18.23 14.81
CA VAL A 9 6.26 18.12 13.87
C VAL A 9 7.42 18.97 14.36
N ASP A 10 8.63 18.56 14.02
CA ASP A 10 9.83 19.36 14.27
C ASP A 10 9.70 20.75 13.60
N GLU A 11 10.13 21.79 14.32
CA GLU A 11 9.99 23.17 13.87
C GLU A 11 10.81 23.45 12.61
N ASN A 12 12.02 22.89 12.51
CA ASN A 12 12.87 23.06 11.33
C ASN A 12 12.27 22.35 10.11
N LEU A 13 11.67 21.18 10.32
CA LEU A 13 10.92 20.47 9.28
C LEU A 13 9.73 21.30 8.79
N LEU A 14 8.92 21.86 9.69
CA LEU A 14 7.78 22.71 9.33
C LEU A 14 8.22 23.95 8.55
N LYS A 15 9.33 24.59 8.95
CA LYS A 15 9.89 25.75 8.25
C LYS A 15 10.29 25.41 6.81
N LYS A 16 10.96 24.28 6.61
CA LYS A 16 11.34 23.79 5.27
C LYS A 16 10.11 23.45 4.43
N ALA A 17 9.13 22.77 5.00
CA ALA A 17 7.87 22.44 4.33
C ALA A 17 7.10 23.69 3.88
N ARG A 18 7.06 24.74 4.70
CA ARG A 18 6.44 26.02 4.33
C ARG A 18 7.14 26.68 3.15
N LYS A 19 8.48 26.65 3.09
CA LYS A 19 9.22 27.17 1.94
C LYS A 19 8.83 26.44 0.66
N VAL A 20 8.83 25.10 0.69
CA VAL A 20 8.40 24.28 -0.45
C VAL A 20 6.95 24.57 -0.85
N ALA A 21 6.06 24.77 0.12
CA ALA A 21 4.67 25.09 -0.16
C ALA A 21 4.54 26.44 -0.88
N ILE A 22 5.29 27.46 -0.47
CA ILE A 22 5.34 28.77 -1.14
C ILE A 22 5.89 28.63 -2.57
N ASP A 23 7.02 27.94 -2.73
CA ASP A 23 7.65 27.74 -4.04
C ASP A 23 6.70 27.01 -5.03
N LYS A 24 5.81 26.16 -4.51
CA LYS A 24 4.80 25.42 -5.27
C LYS A 24 3.42 26.09 -5.29
N ASN A 25 3.29 27.31 -4.79
CA ASN A 25 2.02 28.05 -4.65
C ASN A 25 0.88 27.21 -4.02
N THR A 26 1.19 26.53 -2.92
CA THR A 26 0.28 25.62 -2.21
C THR A 26 0.43 25.76 -0.68
N THR A 27 -0.24 24.90 0.07
CA THR A 27 -0.17 24.87 1.55
C THR A 27 0.49 23.60 2.06
N VAL A 28 1.03 23.64 3.27
CA VAL A 28 1.60 22.44 3.92
C VAL A 28 0.55 21.33 4.06
N SER A 29 -0.70 21.67 4.40
CA SER A 29 -1.79 20.70 4.48
C SER A 29 -2.11 20.06 3.13
N ALA A 30 -2.03 20.82 2.04
CA ALA A 30 -2.19 20.27 0.69
C ALA A 30 -1.03 19.35 0.30
N LEU A 31 0.21 19.68 0.67
CA LEU A 31 1.36 18.79 0.48
C LEU A 31 1.20 17.48 1.23
N ILE A 32 0.76 17.53 2.50
CA ILE A 32 0.52 16.33 3.31
C ILE A 32 -0.58 15.48 2.69
N ARG A 33 -1.69 16.10 2.26
CA ARG A 33 -2.78 15.39 1.58
C ARG A 33 -2.28 14.66 0.34
N GLY A 34 -1.57 15.37 -0.54
CA GLY A 34 -1.03 14.77 -1.76
C GLY A 34 -0.05 13.64 -1.48
N TYR A 35 0.79 13.78 -0.45
CA TYR A 35 1.69 12.70 -0.04
C TYR A 35 0.92 11.45 0.42
N LEU A 36 -0.15 11.63 1.22
CA LEU A 36 -0.97 10.51 1.68
C LEU A 36 -1.71 9.83 0.52
N GLU A 37 -2.24 10.60 -0.43
CA GLU A 37 -2.87 10.06 -1.64
C GLU A 37 -1.89 9.22 -2.45
N GLN A 38 -0.68 9.75 -2.71
CA GLN A 38 0.37 9.02 -3.43
C GLN A 38 0.86 7.77 -2.69
N LEU A 39 0.94 7.84 -1.36
CA LEU A 39 1.29 6.69 -0.53
C LEU A 39 0.26 5.56 -0.68
N ILE A 40 -1.03 5.88 -0.57
CA ILE A 40 -2.11 4.91 -0.71
C ILE A 40 -2.12 4.31 -2.11
N GLU A 41 -2.04 5.14 -3.16
CA GLU A 41 -2.05 4.68 -4.54
C GLU A 41 -0.92 3.68 -4.82
N ARG A 42 0.28 3.93 -4.27
CA ARG A 42 1.41 3.02 -4.42
C ARG A 42 1.17 1.66 -3.75
N GLU A 43 0.61 1.65 -2.54
CA GLU A 43 0.31 0.41 -1.82
C GLU A 43 -0.82 -0.37 -2.50
N GLU A 44 -1.87 0.30 -2.97
CA GLU A 44 -2.95 -0.32 -3.73
C GLU A 44 -2.45 -0.92 -5.05
N ARG A 45 -1.66 -0.16 -5.81
CA ARG A 45 -1.06 -0.66 -7.06
C ARG A 45 -0.21 -1.90 -6.82
N ARG A 46 0.62 -1.90 -5.77
CA ARG A 46 1.45 -3.06 -5.42
C ARG A 46 0.58 -4.28 -5.12
N LYS A 47 -0.52 -4.10 -4.39
CA LYS A 47 -1.46 -5.18 -4.10
C LYS A 47 -2.10 -5.72 -5.38
N ASP A 48 -2.57 -4.84 -6.26
CA ASP A 48 -3.18 -5.22 -7.53
C ASP A 48 -2.22 -5.94 -8.46
N GLU A 49 -0.96 -5.51 -8.51
CA GLU A 49 0.12 -6.18 -9.25
C GLU A 49 0.33 -7.61 -8.74
N ILE A 50 0.43 -7.80 -7.41
CA ILE A 50 0.58 -9.13 -6.81
C ILE A 50 -0.62 -10.03 -7.12
N ILE A 51 -1.85 -9.49 -7.02
CA ILE A 51 -3.06 -10.26 -7.34
C ILE A 51 -3.05 -10.68 -8.81
N ARG A 52 -2.73 -9.77 -9.73
CA ARG A 52 -2.64 -10.08 -11.17
C ARG A 52 -1.59 -11.13 -11.46
N GLU A 53 -0.44 -11.07 -10.79
CA GLU A 53 0.64 -12.04 -10.95
C GLU A 53 0.24 -13.43 -10.44
N LEU A 54 -0.45 -13.50 -9.29
CA LEU A 54 -1.03 -14.74 -8.77
C LEU A 54 -2.10 -15.32 -9.70
N ASP A 55 -2.99 -14.48 -10.23
CA ASP A 55 -4.02 -14.91 -11.18
C ASP A 55 -3.40 -15.43 -12.48
N ALA A 56 -2.37 -14.75 -13.00
CA ALA A 56 -1.63 -15.21 -14.18
C ALA A 56 -0.94 -16.55 -13.94
N LEU A 57 -0.31 -16.73 -12.78
CA LEU A 57 0.30 -18.00 -12.38
C LEU A 57 -0.76 -19.10 -12.28
N TYR A 58 -1.90 -18.84 -11.65
CA TYR A 58 -2.99 -19.80 -11.54
C TYR A 58 -3.52 -20.22 -12.92
N ASN A 59 -3.78 -19.25 -13.80
CA ASN A 59 -4.31 -19.52 -15.14
C ASN A 59 -3.31 -20.21 -16.07
N SER A 60 -2.01 -19.96 -15.90
CA SER A 60 -0.95 -20.62 -16.67
C SER A 60 -0.55 -21.99 -16.11
N SER A 61 -1.02 -22.32 -14.90
CA SER A 61 -0.68 -23.57 -14.23
C SER A 61 -1.28 -24.76 -14.96
N THR A 62 -0.44 -25.76 -15.24
CA THR A 62 -0.89 -27.08 -15.69
C THR A 62 -1.10 -28.05 -14.54
N ALA A 63 -1.01 -27.58 -13.28
CA ALA A 63 -1.17 -28.41 -12.11
C ALA A 63 -2.62 -28.89 -12.00
N VAL A 64 -2.81 -30.21 -11.90
CA VAL A 64 -4.11 -30.82 -11.67
C VAL A 64 -4.28 -31.01 -10.16
N VAL A 65 -5.28 -30.34 -9.58
CA VAL A 65 -5.68 -30.57 -8.19
C VAL A 65 -6.50 -31.86 -8.15
N GLY A 66 -5.88 -32.94 -7.69
CA GLY A 66 -6.57 -34.21 -7.44
C GLY A 66 -7.41 -34.19 -6.17
N ASP A 67 -8.13 -35.28 -5.92
CA ASP A 67 -8.91 -35.43 -4.68
C ASP A 67 -8.02 -35.31 -3.45
N LYS A 68 -8.53 -34.66 -2.41
CA LYS A 68 -7.82 -34.54 -1.14
C LYS A 68 -7.75 -35.91 -0.47
N THR A 69 -6.56 -36.52 -0.47
CA THR A 69 -6.32 -37.85 0.13
C THR A 69 -5.69 -37.81 1.53
N TRP A 70 -5.32 -36.62 2.02
CA TRP A 70 -4.61 -36.44 3.28
C TRP A 70 -5.50 -35.80 4.37
N SER A 71 -5.32 -36.25 5.61
CA SER A 71 -5.83 -35.63 6.82
C SER A 71 -4.92 -34.46 7.26
N ARG A 72 -5.39 -33.60 8.18
CA ARG A 72 -4.56 -32.49 8.69
C ARG A 72 -3.37 -33.01 9.49
N ASP A 73 -3.53 -34.13 10.17
CA ASP A 73 -2.49 -34.74 11.00
C ASP A 73 -1.41 -35.41 10.12
N ASP A 74 -1.79 -35.96 8.97
CA ASP A 74 -0.87 -36.57 7.98
C ASP A 74 0.14 -35.54 7.40
N LEU A 75 -0.21 -34.25 7.37
CA LEU A 75 0.66 -33.18 6.87
C LEU A 75 1.72 -32.72 7.88
N HIS A 76 1.60 -33.14 9.15
CA HIS A 76 2.50 -32.73 10.22
C HIS A 76 3.54 -33.81 10.57
N GLU A 77 3.47 -34.99 9.96
CA GLU A 77 4.51 -36.02 10.06
C GLU A 77 5.68 -35.67 9.12
N ARG A 78 6.84 -35.44 9.72
CA ARG A 78 8.14 -35.24 9.05
C ARG A 78 9.01 -36.46 9.28
#